data_AF-A0A068NJ78-F1
#
_entry.id   AF-A0A068NJ78-F1
#
_cell.length_a   1.000
_cell.length_b   1.000
_cell.length_c   1.000
_cell.angle_alpha   90.00
_cell.angle_beta   90.00
_cell.angle_gamma   90.00
#
_symmetry.space_group_name_H-M   'P 1'
#
loop_
_entity.id
_entity.type
_entity.pdbx_description
1 polymer ?
#
loop_
_entity_poly.entity_id
_entity_poly.type
_entity_poly.pdbx_seq_one_letter_code
_entity_poly.pdbx_strand_id
1 'polypeptide(L)'
;MIFEDRMPMPGQAVLAIKDGEQTFKILKGDVGRYELWPLNEDYDPFSASGFDIIGTLVLRIRYLDGGLRDTREYPTHWKFRSLKRR
;
A
#
# COMPACT_ATOMS: atom_id res chain seq x y z
N MET A 1 -3.35 2.33 -11.62
CA MET A 1 -3.20 2.92 -10.28
C MET A 1 -2.43 4.21 -10.44
N ILE A 2 -2.67 5.23 -9.61
CA ILE A 2 -1.95 6.50 -9.62
C ILE A 2 -1.19 6.64 -8.30
N PHE A 3 0.10 6.95 -8.41
CA PHE A 3 1.00 7.16 -7.29
C PHE A 3 1.54 8.59 -7.33
N GLU A 4 1.76 9.15 -6.14
CA GLU A 4 2.41 10.45 -5.97
C GLU A 4 3.80 10.27 -5.35
N ASP A 5 4.74 11.10 -5.79
CA ASP A 5 6.06 11.22 -5.18
C ASP A 5 5.97 12.07 -3.91
N ARG A 6 5.63 11.40 -2.80
CA ARG A 6 5.57 12.00 -1.46
C ARG A 6 5.83 10.96 -0.39
N MET A 7 6.26 11.44 0.78
CA MET A 7 6.50 10.60 1.95
C MET A 7 5.18 9.95 2.40
N PRO A 8 5.11 8.60 2.43
CA PRO A 8 3.93 7.89 2.92
C PRO A 8 3.78 7.95 4.43
N MET A 9 2.55 7.82 4.90
CA MET A 9 2.22 7.59 6.31
C MET A 9 1.92 6.11 6.57
N PRO A 10 2.15 5.60 7.78
CA PRO A 10 1.68 4.28 8.19
C PRO A 10 0.19 4.07 7.88
N GLY A 11 -0.14 2.90 7.35
CA GLY A 11 -1.47 2.52 6.86
C GLY A 11 -1.70 2.81 5.38
N GLN A 12 -0.84 3.59 4.71
CA GLN A 12 -0.97 3.86 3.28
C GLN A 12 -0.37 2.75 2.42
N ALA A 13 -0.95 2.56 1.24
CA ALA A 13 -0.38 1.67 0.26
C ALA A 13 0.71 2.38 -0.54
N VAL A 14 1.81 1.69 -0.80
CA VAL A 14 3.01 2.24 -1.43
C VAL A 14 3.49 1.35 -2.56
N LEU A 15 4.10 1.97 -3.56
CA LEU A 15 4.96 1.30 -4.53
C LEU A 15 6.39 1.40 -4.01
N ALA A 16 7.05 0.26 -3.85
CA ALA A 16 8.41 0.17 -3.36
C ALA A 16 9.25 -0.75 -4.26
N ILE A 17 10.56 -0.57 -4.24
CA ILE A 17 11.53 -1.48 -4.83
C ILE A 17 12.15 -2.29 -3.68
N LYS A 18 12.15 -3.61 -3.79
CA LYS A 18 12.82 -4.53 -2.87
C LYS A 18 13.54 -5.59 -3.69
N ASP A 19 14.82 -5.83 -3.39
CA ASP A 19 15.66 -6.81 -4.09
C ASP A 19 15.67 -6.63 -5.63
N GLY A 20 15.57 -5.38 -6.09
CA GLY A 20 15.53 -5.03 -7.52
C GLY A 20 14.14 -5.15 -8.17
N GLU A 21 13.13 -5.61 -7.45
CA GLU A 21 11.78 -5.79 -7.96
C GLU A 21 10.80 -4.74 -7.42
N GLN A 22 9.88 -4.30 -8.28
CA GLN A 22 8.79 -3.43 -7.87
C GLN A 22 7.69 -4.24 -7.17
N THR A 23 7.29 -3.79 -5.99
CA THR A 23 6.24 -4.40 -5.17
C THR A 23 5.24 -3.37 -4.67
N PHE A 24 3.99 -3.80 -4.52
CA PHE A 24 2.91 -3.02 -3.94
C PHE A 24 2.50 -3.58 -2.58
N LYS A 25 2.60 -2.77 -1.53
CA LYS A 25 2.39 -3.18 -0.12
C LYS A 25 1.77 -2.06 0.72
N ILE A 26 1.30 -2.38 1.91
CA ILE A 26 0.88 -1.41 2.93
C ILE A 26 2.07 -1.09 3.82
N LEU A 27 2.38 0.19 4.00
CA LEU A 27 3.37 0.63 4.96
C LEU A 27 2.79 0.50 6.39
N LYS A 28 3.48 -0.16 7.30
CA LYS A 28 3.12 -0.18 8.73
C LYS A 28 4.33 0.18 9.60
N GLY A 29 4.09 0.42 10.88
CA GLY A 29 5.12 0.71 11.87
C GLY A 29 5.23 2.20 12.20
N ASP A 30 6.29 2.53 12.94
CA ASP A 30 6.57 3.86 13.46
C ASP A 30 7.86 4.43 12.86
N VAL A 31 8.12 5.71 13.10
CA VAL A 31 9.31 6.41 12.61
C VAL A 31 10.58 5.63 12.97
N GLY A 32 11.27 5.11 11.94
CA GLY A 32 12.52 4.34 12.08
C GLY A 32 12.35 2.82 12.08
N ARG A 33 11.13 2.28 12.05
CA ARG A 33 10.83 0.83 11.95
C ARG A 33 9.61 0.60 11.07
N TYR A 34 9.76 0.87 9.78
CA TYR A 34 8.70 0.65 8.79
C TYR A 34 8.70 -0.78 8.28
N GLU A 35 7.53 -1.39 8.13
CA GLU A 35 7.38 -2.71 7.51
C GLU A 35 6.48 -2.62 6.29
N LEU A 36 6.72 -3.46 5.28
CA LEU A 36 5.88 -3.56 4.10
C LEU A 36 5.00 -4.80 4.17
N TRP A 37 3.72 -4.58 4.45
CA TRP A 37 2.73 -5.63 4.64
C TRP A 37 1.99 -5.97 3.35
N PRO A 38 1.80 -7.25 3.01
CA PRO A 38 0.95 -7.63 1.89
C PRO A 38 -0.52 -7.28 2.16
N LEU A 39 -1.28 -7.09 1.07
CA LEU A 39 -2.73 -6.96 1.17
C LEU A 39 -3.43 -8.31 1.30
N ASN A 40 -2.78 -9.40 0.90
CA ASN A 40 -3.24 -10.75 1.13
C ASN A 40 -2.57 -11.28 2.41
N GLU A 41 -3.39 -11.75 3.36
CA GLU A 41 -2.97 -12.31 4.65
C GLU A 41 -2.20 -13.63 4.50
N ASP A 42 -2.29 -14.31 3.36
CA ASP A 42 -1.55 -15.55 3.09
C ASP A 42 -0.05 -15.33 2.87
N TYR A 43 0.39 -14.08 2.72
CA TYR A 43 1.78 -13.72 2.49
C TYR A 43 2.39 -13.11 3.75
N ASP A 44 3.66 -13.39 3.99
CA ASP A 44 4.40 -12.78 5.08
C ASP A 44 4.76 -11.32 4.78
N PRO A 45 4.81 -10.44 5.80
CA PRO A 45 5.33 -9.09 5.66
C PRO A 45 6.82 -9.09 5.35
N PHE A 46 7.26 -8.10 4.58
CA PHE A 46 8.68 -7.85 4.38
C PHE A 46 9.24 -7.03 5.55
N SER A 47 10.44 -7.41 5.98
CA SER A 47 11.17 -6.73 7.05
C SER A 47 11.55 -5.29 6.70
N ALA A 48 11.89 -4.54 7.75
CA ALA A 48 12.05 -3.09 7.74
C ALA A 48 13.26 -2.52 6.98
N SER A 49 14.04 -3.36 6.32
CA SER A 49 15.29 -2.95 5.67
C SER A 49 15.36 -3.41 4.22
N GLY A 50 16.13 -2.67 3.42
CA GLY A 50 16.44 -3.00 2.04
C GLY A 50 15.27 -2.81 1.08
N PHE A 51 14.46 -1.77 1.27
CA PHE A 51 13.49 -1.33 0.28
C PHE A 51 13.52 0.18 0.12
N ASP A 52 13.22 0.65 -1.08
CA ASP A 52 13.07 2.07 -1.41
C ASP A 52 11.63 2.34 -1.80
N ILE A 53 10.98 3.32 -1.15
CA ILE A 53 9.63 3.73 -1.54
C ILE A 53 9.73 4.73 -2.68
N ILE A 54 9.06 4.44 -3.80
CA ILE A 54 9.08 5.26 -5.01
C ILE A 54 7.73 5.94 -5.30
N GLY A 55 6.68 5.64 -4.53
CA GLY A 55 5.41 6.35 -4.64
C GLY A 55 4.34 5.92 -3.64
N THR A 56 3.50 6.87 -3.26
CA THR A 56 2.35 6.64 -2.38
C THR A 56 1.07 6.51 -3.21
N LEU A 57 0.29 5.44 -3.04
CA LEU A 57 -0.96 5.24 -3.77
C LEU A 57 -2.00 6.27 -3.35
N VAL A 58 -2.55 6.98 -4.33
CA VAL A 58 -3.66 7.93 -4.10
C VAL A 58 -4.95 7.52 -4.78
N LEU A 59 -4.85 6.83 -5.93
CA LEU A 59 -6.02 6.45 -6.72
C LEU A 59 -5.89 5.04 -7.28
N ARG A 60 -6.93 4.22 -7.09
CA ARG A 60 -7.10 2.99 -7.85
C ARG A 60 -8.19 3.20 -8.90
N ILE A 61 -7.86 2.85 -10.13
CA ILE A 61 -8.79 2.81 -11.26
C ILE A 61 -8.94 1.33 -11.63
N ARG A 62 -10.18 0.84 -11.65
CA ARG A 62 -10.54 -0.46 -12.17
C ARG A 62 -11.36 -0.24 -13.44
N TYR A 63 -10.90 -0.82 -14.54
CA TYR A 63 -11.68 -0.90 -15.77
C TYR A 63 -12.56 -2.14 -15.69
N LEU A 64 -13.86 -1.95 -15.88
CA LEU A 64 -14.83 -3.02 -15.99
C LEU A 64 -15.12 -3.27 -17.47
N ASP A 65 -15.56 -4.49 -17.79
CA ASP A 65 -16.02 -4.83 -19.13
C ASP A 65 -17.12 -3.84 -19.57
N GLY A 66 -17.02 -3.33 -20.79
CA GLY A 66 -17.92 -2.29 -21.30
C GLY A 66 -17.47 -0.84 -21.07
N GLY A 67 -16.25 -0.60 -20.59
CA GLY A 67 -15.65 0.75 -20.53
C GLY A 67 -16.02 1.57 -19.29
N LEU A 68 -16.76 0.98 -18.34
CA LEU A 68 -17.04 1.59 -17.04
C LEU A 68 -15.76 1.69 -16.20
N ARG A 69 -15.52 2.86 -15.62
CA ARG A 69 -14.38 3.14 -14.73
C ARG A 69 -14.89 3.21 -13.29
N ASP A 70 -14.44 2.27 -12.45
CA ASP A 70 -14.59 2.36 -11.00
C ASP A 70 -13.33 3.00 -10.41
N THR A 71 -13.50 4.20 -9.86
CA THR A 71 -12.42 5.00 -9.30
C THR A 71 -12.59 5.03 -7.79
N ARG A 72 -11.60 4.49 -7.07
CA ARG A 72 -11.56 4.52 -5.61
C ARG A 72 -10.34 5.32 -5.16
N GLU A 73 -10.62 6.48 -4.58
CA GLU A 73 -9.63 7.22 -3.80
C GLU A 73 -9.27 6.38 -2.58
N TYR A 74 -7.98 6.30 -2.27
CA TYR A 74 -7.53 5.70 -1.02
C TYR A 74 -7.39 6.82 0.00
N PRO A 75 -8.24 6.86 1.05
CA PRO A 75 -8.11 7.87 2.07
C PRO A 75 -6.69 7.87 2.63
N THR A 76 -6.12 9.06 2.66
CA THR A 76 -4.83 9.35 3.26
C THR A 76 -4.81 9.04 4.76
N HIS A 77 -5.97 8.76 5.39
CA HIS A 77 -6.15 8.53 6.82
C HIS A 77 -7.16 7.40 7.07
N TRP A 78 -6.73 6.13 7.18
CA TRP A 78 -7.59 5.05 7.68
C TRP A 78 -7.29 4.80 9.16
N LYS A 79 -8.28 5.05 10.03
CA LYS A 79 -8.31 4.42 11.36
C LYS A 79 -8.79 2.98 11.18
N PHE A 80 -7.92 2.02 11.47
CA PHE A 80 -8.27 0.60 11.44
C PHE A 80 -9.38 0.29 12.46
N ARG A 81 -10.52 -0.23 12.00
CA ARG A 81 -11.35 -1.12 12.81
C ARG A 81 -10.88 -2.53 12.52
N SER A 82 -10.18 -3.13 13.48
CA SER A 82 -9.96 -4.58 13.52
C SER A 82 -11.34 -5.26 13.42
N LEU A 83 -11.65 -5.86 12.27
CA LEU A 83 -12.75 -6.81 12.19
C LEU A 83 -12.28 -8.07 12.93
N LYS A 84 -12.68 -8.19 14.20
CA LYS A 84 -12.59 -9.45 14.91
C LYS A 84 -13.45 -10.47 14.15
N ARG A 85 -12.82 -11.55 13.67
CA ARG A 85 -13.49 -12.77 13.20
C ARG A 85 -14.50 -13.23 14.27
N ARG A 86 -15.76 -13.39 13.87
CA ARG A 86 -16.75 -14.23 14.57
C ARG A 86 -16.79 -15.57 13.89
#